data_AF-A0A4R1I2L0-F1
#
_entry.id   AF-A0A4R1I2L0-F1
#
_cell.length_a   1.000
_cell.length_b   1.000
_cell.length_c   1.000
_cell.angle_alpha   90.00
_cell.angle_beta   90.00
_cell.angle_gamma   90.00
#
_symmetry.space_group_name_H-M   'P 1'
#
loop_
_entity.id
_entity.type
_entity.pdbx_description
1 polymer ?
#
loop_
_entity_poly.entity_id
_entity_poly.type
_entity_poly.pdbx_seq_one_letter_code
_entity_poly.pdbx_strand_id
1 'polypeptide(L)'
;MARTAKLYDPRTEATAFSENPALEIRDYLTRPRGFNIPTGMIDDESFSAFADICDEDVLLSGGGEEPRYRCAMTYDLSAEPREVLRLLLASCDAEVYPTAEGKVAIRGGVWEAPTVTLGPEHILSYHYEQGNDRLAAFNRLKLTFCNREADYQPFEIDPWEDLASQAQVGVLSNDLTLEQVPSWTQARRLGKIFSARQNPRHKLTLRTNLGGLLALGERCVHIVLPELDLDDDFYVESFNLSGDLASCDLVLSSLPEETYAWSPSTEEGTAPVAPGSTPDADVPPLPTGLEITLERIQPSAGVWQTRIRASVDAVADTPWTTIGRLRPEGESTWTAMSSDGEWRVISGVVEDGRTYEVQVAHAGFSGGDSGNIGPYTDVEEVEITADNTPAGDVTSFTVTPGGTGATITWVNPSSLNYYATEVGRALTGDPVAWVRTVYGAAGGGQIIGDDPGAGTYDWWVRTVNRSGVRSTPLGPFTETVA
;
A
#
# COMPACT_ATOMS: atom_id res chain seq x y z
N MET A 1 6.24 1.91 -7.34
CA MET A 1 7.66 1.62 -7.70
C MET A 1 8.51 2.89 -7.51
N ALA A 2 9.77 2.76 -7.11
CA ALA A 2 10.64 3.91 -6.83
C ALA A 2 11.43 4.35 -8.09
N ARG A 3 11.52 5.66 -8.33
CA ARG A 3 12.30 6.28 -9.42
C ARG A 3 13.80 6.27 -9.11
N THR A 4 14.45 5.11 -9.21
CA THR A 4 15.79 4.89 -8.62
C THR A 4 16.94 4.98 -9.62
N ALA A 5 16.74 4.64 -10.89
CA ALA A 5 17.79 4.68 -11.89
C ALA A 5 17.90 6.08 -12.52
N LYS A 6 19.08 6.69 -12.44
CA LYS A 6 19.41 7.88 -13.24
C LYS A 6 20.07 7.41 -14.53
N LEU A 7 19.64 7.99 -15.65
CA LEU A 7 20.06 7.68 -17.01
C LEU A 7 20.81 8.89 -17.56
N TYR A 8 21.88 8.64 -18.32
CA TYR A 8 22.59 9.68 -19.04
C TYR A 8 21.87 9.96 -20.36
N ASP A 9 21.48 11.22 -20.57
CA ASP A 9 20.90 11.69 -21.82
C ASP A 9 21.98 12.33 -22.72
N PRO A 10 22.34 11.73 -23.86
CA PRO A 10 23.34 12.26 -24.77
C PRO A 10 22.95 13.60 -25.42
N ARG A 11 21.66 13.95 -25.47
CA ARG A 11 21.17 15.23 -26.04
C ARG A 11 21.46 16.42 -25.14
N THR A 12 21.40 16.21 -23.82
CA THR A 12 21.51 17.28 -22.82
C THR A 12 22.75 17.16 -21.94
N GLU A 13 23.51 16.05 -22.08
CA GLU A 13 24.64 15.67 -21.23
C GLU A 13 24.28 15.58 -19.72
N ALA A 14 22.99 15.50 -19.40
CA ALA A 14 22.49 15.42 -18.04
C ALA A 14 22.25 13.97 -17.59
N THR A 15 22.36 13.73 -16.28
CA THR A 15 22.04 12.43 -15.68
C THR A 15 20.87 12.57 -14.72
N ALA A 16 19.69 12.13 -15.15
CA ALA A 16 18.44 12.26 -14.43
C ALA A 16 17.56 11.01 -14.60
N PHE A 17 16.49 10.91 -13.82
CA PHE A 17 15.47 9.89 -14.07
C PHE A 17 14.70 10.24 -15.35
N SER A 18 14.47 9.27 -16.22
CA SER A 18 13.64 9.38 -17.42
C SER A 18 12.92 8.05 -17.68
N GLU A 19 11.74 8.12 -18.31
CA GLU A 19 10.96 6.96 -18.79
C GLU A 19 11.16 6.75 -20.31
N ASN A 20 12.12 7.45 -20.91
CA ASN A 20 12.42 7.35 -22.34
C ASN A 20 13.20 6.05 -22.63
N PRO A 21 12.63 5.13 -23.43
CA PRO A 21 13.23 3.81 -23.65
C PRO A 21 14.58 3.86 -24.37
N ALA A 22 14.83 4.87 -25.20
CA ALA A 22 16.13 5.05 -25.86
C ALA A 22 17.26 5.17 -24.83
N LEU A 23 17.02 5.97 -23.80
CA LEU A 23 17.97 6.22 -22.72
C LEU A 23 18.13 5.00 -21.81
N GLU A 24 17.03 4.29 -21.54
CA GLU A 24 17.05 3.03 -20.78
C GLU A 24 17.84 1.95 -21.51
N ILE A 25 17.63 1.78 -22.82
CA ILE A 25 18.38 0.82 -23.65
C ILE A 25 19.87 1.17 -23.67
N ARG A 26 20.21 2.43 -23.90
CA ARG A 26 21.61 2.90 -23.91
C ARG A 26 22.32 2.61 -22.59
N ASP A 27 21.67 2.97 -21.49
CA ASP A 27 22.17 2.74 -20.14
C ASP A 27 22.33 1.25 -19.86
N TYR A 28 21.37 0.42 -20.29
CA TYR A 28 21.46 -1.03 -20.14
C TYR A 28 22.62 -1.66 -20.94
N LEU A 29 22.87 -1.20 -22.17
CA LEU A 29 23.98 -1.67 -23.00
C LEU A 29 25.36 -1.34 -22.38
N THR A 30 25.48 -0.18 -21.74
CA THR A 30 26.75 0.29 -21.17
C THR A 30 27.01 -0.21 -19.74
N ARG A 31 25.96 -0.60 -19.00
CA ARG A 31 26.09 -1.07 -17.63
C ARG A 31 26.88 -2.37 -17.53
N PRO A 32 27.72 -2.53 -16.47
CA PRO A 32 28.44 -3.78 -16.22
C PRO A 32 27.57 -5.03 -16.08
N ARG A 33 26.30 -4.87 -15.68
CA ARG A 33 25.34 -5.97 -15.52
C ARG A 33 24.45 -6.22 -16.73
N GLY A 34 24.50 -5.35 -17.74
CA GLY A 34 23.85 -5.58 -19.03
C GLY A 34 24.86 -6.19 -20.00
N PHE A 35 25.28 -5.40 -20.99
CA PHE A 35 26.26 -5.84 -22.00
C PHE A 35 27.68 -5.31 -21.78
N ASN A 36 27.87 -4.39 -20.83
CA ASN A 36 29.16 -3.80 -20.48
C ASN A 36 29.91 -3.25 -21.71
N ILE A 37 29.18 -2.67 -22.66
CA ILE A 37 29.75 -2.09 -23.87
C ILE A 37 30.41 -0.75 -23.50
N PRO A 38 31.68 -0.51 -23.87
CA PRO A 38 32.32 0.77 -23.64
C PRO A 38 31.50 1.90 -24.27
N THR A 39 31.34 3.02 -23.56
CA THR A 39 30.53 4.15 -24.05
C THR A 39 31.01 4.69 -25.39
N GLY A 40 32.32 4.65 -25.68
CA GLY A 40 32.87 5.05 -26.99
C GLY A 40 32.53 4.11 -28.16
N MET A 41 31.94 2.95 -27.89
CA MET A 41 31.41 2.01 -28.88
C MET A 41 29.90 2.16 -29.09
N ILE A 42 29.25 3.08 -28.38
CA ILE A 42 27.85 3.43 -28.59
C ILE A 42 27.78 4.61 -29.56
N ASP A 43 26.87 4.53 -30.52
CA ASP A 43 26.58 5.65 -31.40
C ASP A 43 25.55 6.59 -30.74
N ASP A 44 26.05 7.52 -29.92
CA ASP A 44 25.22 8.47 -29.16
C ASP A 44 24.33 9.35 -30.06
N GLU A 45 24.68 9.55 -31.33
CA GLU A 45 23.85 10.29 -32.30
C GLU A 45 22.57 9.52 -32.63
N SER A 46 22.67 8.22 -32.93
CA SER A 46 21.50 7.37 -33.17
C SER A 46 20.58 7.27 -31.96
N PHE A 47 21.14 7.16 -30.75
CA PHE A 47 20.37 7.12 -29.50
C PHE A 47 19.72 8.46 -29.19
N SER A 48 20.35 9.58 -29.55
CA SER A 48 19.76 10.92 -29.42
C SER A 48 18.56 11.09 -30.34
N ALA A 49 18.72 10.76 -31.63
CA ALA A 49 17.63 10.83 -32.61
C ALA A 49 16.47 9.91 -32.23
N PHE A 50 16.76 8.69 -31.75
CA PHE A 50 15.73 7.77 -31.29
C PHE A 50 15.05 8.23 -29.99
N ALA A 51 15.77 8.92 -29.10
CA ALA A 51 15.18 9.52 -27.91
C ALA A 51 14.20 10.64 -28.29
N ASP A 52 14.51 11.45 -29.31
CA ASP A 52 13.59 12.46 -29.84
C ASP A 52 12.33 11.82 -30.41
N ILE A 53 12.45 10.72 -31.17
CA ILE A 53 11.30 9.94 -31.66
C ILE A 53 10.42 9.44 -30.51
N CYS A 54 11.02 8.96 -29.42
CA CYS A 54 10.27 8.49 -28.25
C CYS A 54 9.50 9.61 -27.55
N ASP A 55 10.07 10.83 -27.54
CA ASP A 55 9.49 12.02 -26.92
C ASP A 55 8.48 12.76 -27.83
N GLU A 56 8.27 12.33 -29.08
CA GLU A 56 7.27 12.93 -29.97
C GLU A 56 5.86 12.86 -29.39
N ASP A 57 5.15 14.00 -29.42
CA ASP A 57 3.78 14.10 -28.94
C ASP A 57 2.80 13.37 -29.87
N VAL A 58 2.03 12.44 -29.30
CA VAL A 58 0.95 11.73 -30.00
C VAL A 58 -0.39 12.11 -29.38
N LEU A 59 -1.27 12.61 -30.25
CA LEU A 59 -2.63 13.03 -29.91
C LEU A 59 -3.48 11.87 -29.38
N LEU A 60 -4.30 12.15 -28.36
CA LEU A 60 -5.26 11.20 -27.78
C LEU A 60 -6.70 11.54 -28.17
N SER A 61 -7.55 10.52 -28.28
CA SER A 61 -8.97 10.65 -28.64
C SER A 61 -9.77 11.45 -27.61
N GLY A 62 -9.40 11.33 -26.33
CA GLY A 62 -9.97 12.08 -25.20
C GLY A 62 -9.46 13.53 -25.06
N GLY A 63 -8.58 13.97 -25.96
CA GLY A 63 -7.85 15.24 -25.88
C GLY A 63 -6.53 15.12 -25.11
N GLY A 64 -5.61 16.04 -25.42
CA GLY A 64 -4.24 16.01 -24.90
C GLY A 64 -3.29 15.17 -25.76
N GLU A 65 -2.06 15.07 -25.29
CA GLU A 65 -0.93 14.42 -25.95
C GLU A 65 -0.17 13.56 -24.94
N GLU A 66 0.42 12.46 -25.40
CA GLU A 66 1.43 11.72 -24.66
C GLU A 66 2.67 11.47 -25.52
N PRO A 67 3.85 11.26 -24.91
CA PRO A 67 5.03 10.83 -25.65
C PRO A 67 4.77 9.52 -26.42
N ARG A 68 5.40 9.39 -27.59
CA ARG A 68 5.25 8.23 -28.47
C ARG A 68 5.56 6.92 -27.74
N TYR A 69 6.68 6.87 -27.03
CA TYR A 69 7.11 5.68 -26.32
C TYR A 69 7.62 6.00 -24.91
N ARG A 70 7.12 5.23 -23.94
CA ARG A 70 7.61 5.20 -22.57
C ARG A 70 7.86 3.76 -22.14
N CYS A 71 8.87 3.57 -21.29
CA CYS A 71 9.11 2.30 -20.63
C CYS A 71 9.10 2.49 -19.11
N ALA A 72 8.51 1.53 -18.42
CA ALA A 72 8.48 1.47 -16.97
C ALA A 72 8.52 0.00 -16.56
N MET A 73 9.72 -0.54 -16.39
CA MET A 73 9.89 -1.94 -16.01
C MET A 73 10.87 -2.13 -14.85
N THR A 74 10.71 -3.27 -14.20
CA THR A 74 11.68 -3.83 -13.27
C THR A 74 12.13 -5.17 -13.79
N TYR A 75 13.40 -5.52 -13.61
CA TYR A 75 13.93 -6.82 -13.98
C TYR A 75 14.74 -7.41 -12.83
N ASP A 76 14.75 -8.75 -12.74
CA ASP A 76 15.61 -9.45 -11.80
C ASP A 76 17.08 -9.35 -12.25
N LEU A 77 17.99 -9.19 -11.30
CA LEU A 77 19.42 -9.21 -11.56
C LEU A 77 19.93 -10.59 -12.01
N SER A 78 19.15 -11.66 -11.81
CA SER A 78 19.43 -12.99 -12.35
C SER A 78 18.88 -13.23 -13.76
N ALA A 79 18.10 -12.29 -14.31
CA ALA A 79 17.54 -12.44 -15.66
C ALA A 79 18.65 -12.44 -16.72
N GLU A 80 18.45 -13.18 -17.80
CA GLU A 80 19.41 -13.21 -18.90
C GLU A 80 19.48 -11.82 -19.57
N PRO A 81 20.67 -11.24 -19.78
CA PRO A 81 20.77 -9.87 -20.29
C PRO A 81 20.07 -9.66 -21.63
N ARG A 82 20.10 -10.67 -22.50
CA ARG A 82 19.42 -10.67 -23.80
C ARG A 82 17.90 -10.56 -23.67
N GLU A 83 17.31 -11.19 -22.65
CA GLU A 83 15.86 -11.17 -22.45
C GLU A 83 15.39 -9.81 -21.96
N VAL A 84 16.14 -9.19 -21.03
CA VAL A 84 15.84 -7.83 -20.57
C VAL A 84 15.93 -6.83 -21.72
N LEU A 85 16.98 -6.93 -22.57
CA LEU A 85 17.10 -6.07 -23.75
C LEU A 85 15.94 -6.29 -24.72
N ARG A 86 15.51 -7.54 -24.94
CA ARG A 86 14.35 -7.85 -25.79
C ARG A 86 13.08 -7.15 -25.30
N LEU A 87 12.84 -7.15 -23.98
CA LEU A 87 11.68 -6.45 -23.39
C LEU A 87 11.78 -4.93 -23.55
N LEU A 88 12.97 -4.36 -23.32
CA LEU A 88 13.21 -2.92 -23.51
C LEU A 88 12.96 -2.51 -24.97
N LEU A 89 13.50 -3.24 -25.95
CA LEU A 89 13.30 -2.97 -27.37
C LEU A 89 11.83 -3.10 -27.79
N ALA A 90 11.10 -4.07 -27.24
CA ALA A 90 9.68 -4.26 -27.50
C ALA A 90 8.80 -3.11 -26.98
N SER A 91 9.28 -2.27 -26.06
CA SER A 91 8.52 -1.10 -25.56
C SER A 91 8.39 0.04 -26.57
N CYS A 92 9.26 0.07 -27.59
CA CYS A 92 9.38 1.18 -28.55
C CYS A 92 9.57 0.72 -30.00
N ASP A 93 9.38 -0.58 -30.27
CA ASP A 93 9.69 -1.18 -31.55
C ASP A 93 11.09 -0.87 -32.13
N ALA A 94 12.08 -0.93 -31.25
CA ALA A 94 13.46 -0.67 -31.59
C ALA A 94 14.20 -1.94 -32.04
N GLU A 95 15.22 -1.73 -32.86
CA GLU A 95 16.25 -2.71 -33.18
C GLU A 95 17.61 -2.08 -32.92
N VAL A 96 18.53 -2.87 -32.35
CA VAL A 96 19.93 -2.49 -32.17
C VAL A 96 20.76 -3.14 -33.27
N TYR A 97 21.59 -2.36 -33.95
CA TYR A 97 22.39 -2.84 -35.07
C TYR A 97 23.82 -2.29 -35.02
N PRO A 98 24.82 -3.01 -35.59
CA PRO A 98 26.16 -2.49 -35.74
C PRO A 98 26.24 -1.54 -36.93
N THR A 99 26.82 -0.37 -36.72
CA THR A 99 27.18 0.59 -37.77
C THR A 99 28.41 0.11 -38.56
N ALA A 100 28.67 0.71 -39.73
CA ALA A 100 29.87 0.43 -40.52
C ALA A 100 31.19 0.73 -39.76
N GLU A 101 31.14 1.61 -38.76
CA GLU A 101 32.27 1.94 -37.88
C GLU A 101 32.47 0.93 -36.75
N GLY A 102 31.58 -0.06 -36.62
CA GLY A 102 31.59 -1.05 -35.54
C GLY A 102 30.98 -0.56 -34.22
N LYS A 103 30.36 0.64 -34.21
CA LYS A 103 29.57 1.12 -33.06
C LYS A 103 28.19 0.49 -33.05
N VAL A 104 27.60 0.42 -31.86
CA VAL A 104 26.23 -0.05 -31.64
C VAL A 104 25.27 1.13 -31.75
N ALA A 105 24.33 1.05 -32.70
CA ALA A 105 23.31 2.05 -32.97
C ALA A 105 21.90 1.48 -32.77
N ILE A 106 20.91 2.37 -32.66
CA ILE A 106 19.49 2.04 -32.51
C ILE A 106 18.67 2.63 -33.66
N ARG A 107 17.61 1.93 -34.07
CA ARG A 107 16.66 2.39 -35.10
C ARG A 107 15.27 1.81 -34.87
N GLY A 108 14.24 2.42 -35.46
CA GLY A 108 12.85 1.92 -35.42
C GLY A 108 11.84 2.88 -34.83
N GLY A 109 10.74 2.34 -34.30
CA GLY A 109 9.68 3.14 -33.67
C GLY A 109 8.87 4.03 -34.63
N VAL A 110 9.39 4.32 -35.81
CA VAL A 110 8.71 5.04 -36.88
C VAL A 110 8.96 4.34 -38.20
N TRP A 111 8.09 4.62 -39.17
CA TRP A 111 8.33 4.23 -40.54
C TRP A 111 9.30 5.23 -41.18
N GLU A 112 10.30 4.71 -41.89
CA GLU A 112 11.26 5.48 -42.66
C GLU A 112 11.21 4.96 -44.10
N ALA A 113 11.09 5.87 -45.06
CA ALA A 113 11.05 5.52 -46.48
C ALA A 113 12.37 4.83 -46.90
N PRO A 114 12.31 3.70 -47.62
CA PRO A 114 13.52 3.03 -48.09
C PRO A 114 14.36 3.92 -48.99
N THR A 115 15.67 3.94 -48.77
CA THR A 115 16.63 4.65 -49.62
C THR A 115 17.17 3.77 -50.75
N VAL A 116 17.05 2.45 -50.60
CA VAL A 116 17.58 1.44 -51.51
C VAL A 116 16.46 0.77 -52.27
N THR A 117 16.59 0.74 -53.60
CA THR A 117 15.69 0.04 -54.51
C THR A 117 16.39 -1.13 -55.16
N LEU A 118 15.80 -2.33 -55.05
CA LEU A 118 16.25 -3.52 -55.77
C LEU A 118 15.27 -3.84 -56.91
N GLY A 119 15.68 -3.47 -58.13
CA GLY A 119 14.99 -3.83 -59.36
C GLY A 119 15.32 -5.23 -59.91
N PRO A 120 14.69 -5.63 -61.02
CA PRO A 120 14.85 -6.95 -61.65
C PRO A 120 16.30 -7.29 -62.03
N GLU A 121 17.12 -6.28 -62.34
CA GLU A 121 18.54 -6.43 -62.67
C GLU A 121 19.40 -6.94 -61.51
N HIS A 122 18.93 -6.77 -60.27
CA HIS A 122 19.62 -7.23 -59.07
C HIS A 122 19.20 -8.66 -58.68
N ILE A 123 18.03 -9.12 -59.12
CA ILE A 123 17.39 -10.34 -58.62
C ILE A 123 17.72 -11.52 -59.56
N LEU A 124 18.33 -12.57 -59.01
CA LEU A 124 18.68 -13.79 -59.74
C LEU A 124 17.56 -14.83 -59.66
N SER A 125 16.94 -14.97 -58.49
CA SER A 125 15.77 -15.82 -58.27
C SER A 125 14.98 -15.33 -57.07
N TYR A 126 13.70 -15.64 -57.02
CA TYR A 126 12.82 -15.30 -55.90
C TYR A 126 11.91 -16.46 -55.54
N HIS A 127 11.50 -16.51 -54.28
CA HIS A 127 10.40 -17.33 -53.78
C HIS A 127 9.42 -16.42 -53.07
N TYR A 128 8.16 -16.44 -53.51
CA TYR A 128 7.11 -15.54 -53.05
C TYR A 128 6.02 -16.33 -52.32
N GLU A 129 5.63 -15.84 -51.14
CA GLU A 129 4.51 -16.35 -50.36
C GLU A 129 3.57 -15.19 -50.03
N GLN A 130 2.27 -15.43 -50.19
CA GLN A 130 1.25 -14.44 -49.85
C GLN A 130 0.72 -14.74 -48.45
N GLY A 131 0.95 -13.84 -47.51
CA GLY A 131 0.43 -13.97 -46.17
C GLY A 131 1.09 -15.05 -45.33
N ASN A 132 0.46 -15.33 -44.19
CA ASN A 132 0.73 -16.50 -43.39
C ASN A 132 -0.24 -17.64 -43.75
N ASP A 133 0.24 -18.87 -43.59
CA ASP A 133 -0.64 -20.03 -43.53
C ASP A 133 -1.66 -19.91 -42.40
N ARG A 134 -2.83 -20.53 -42.57
CA ARG A 134 -3.93 -20.49 -41.59
C ARG A 134 -3.52 -20.94 -40.18
N LEU A 135 -2.50 -21.80 -40.05
CA LEU A 135 -1.99 -22.25 -38.75
C LEU A 135 -1.10 -21.21 -38.05
N ALA A 136 -0.49 -20.30 -38.81
CA ALA A 136 0.41 -19.26 -38.31
C ALA A 136 -0.28 -17.88 -38.23
N ALA A 137 -1.35 -17.67 -38.99
CA ALA A 137 -2.10 -16.42 -39.00
C ALA A 137 -2.94 -16.24 -37.72
N PHE A 138 -3.09 -14.99 -37.28
CA PHE A 138 -4.05 -14.59 -36.26
C PHE A 138 -4.83 -13.35 -36.70
N ASN A 139 -6.06 -13.21 -36.22
CA ASN A 139 -6.94 -12.07 -36.52
C ASN A 139 -7.56 -11.42 -35.28
N ARG A 140 -7.15 -11.89 -34.10
CA ARG A 140 -7.42 -11.28 -32.81
C ARG A 140 -6.14 -11.30 -31.98
N LEU A 141 -5.62 -10.14 -31.64
CA LEU A 141 -4.46 -9.98 -30.76
C LEU A 141 -4.94 -9.42 -29.42
N LYS A 142 -4.80 -10.22 -28.36
CA LYS A 142 -5.04 -9.73 -27.00
C LYS A 142 -3.83 -8.94 -26.54
N LEU A 143 -4.09 -7.80 -25.92
CA LEU A 143 -3.06 -6.88 -25.46
C LEU A 143 -3.15 -6.79 -23.95
N THR A 144 -2.02 -7.02 -23.28
CA THR A 144 -1.88 -6.78 -21.85
C THR A 144 -0.80 -5.74 -21.63
N PHE A 145 -1.05 -4.75 -20.78
CA PHE A 145 -0.08 -3.71 -20.42
C PHE A 145 -0.01 -3.52 -18.90
N CYS A 146 0.95 -2.76 -18.41
CA CYS A 146 1.06 -2.43 -16.99
C CYS A 146 0.29 -1.13 -16.68
N ASN A 147 -0.82 -1.24 -15.95
CA ASN A 147 -1.66 -0.09 -15.66
C ASN A 147 -1.14 0.68 -14.42
N ARG A 148 -0.62 1.89 -14.64
CA ARG A 148 -0.17 2.79 -13.58
C ARG A 148 -1.29 3.18 -12.60
N GLU A 149 -2.52 3.32 -13.07
CA GLU A 149 -3.66 3.74 -12.25
C GLU A 149 -4.21 2.60 -11.38
N ALA A 150 -3.91 1.35 -11.74
CA ALA A 150 -4.27 0.15 -10.99
C ALA A 150 -3.04 -0.45 -10.29
N ASP A 151 -2.25 0.39 -9.60
CA ASP A 151 -1.07 -0.02 -8.83
C ASP A 151 -0.06 -0.89 -9.61
N TYR A 152 0.19 -0.56 -10.88
CA TYR A 152 1.13 -1.25 -11.77
C TYR A 152 0.79 -2.74 -11.97
N GLN A 153 -0.49 -3.10 -11.94
CA GLN A 153 -0.94 -4.46 -12.24
C GLN A 153 -1.07 -4.68 -13.76
N PRO A 154 -0.81 -5.91 -14.24
CA PRO A 154 -1.13 -6.29 -15.61
C PRO A 154 -2.63 -6.15 -15.88
N PHE A 155 -2.99 -5.48 -16.97
CA PHE A 155 -4.38 -5.23 -17.34
C PHE A 155 -4.61 -5.55 -18.83
N GLU A 156 -5.68 -6.28 -19.13
CA GLU A 156 -6.10 -6.57 -20.52
C GLU A 156 -6.91 -5.38 -21.07
N ILE A 157 -6.66 -5.02 -22.32
CA ILE A 157 -7.34 -3.92 -23.01
C ILE A 157 -8.06 -4.42 -24.26
N ASP A 158 -8.82 -3.54 -24.90
CA ASP A 158 -9.53 -3.85 -26.15
C ASP A 158 -8.57 -4.53 -27.16
N PRO A 159 -8.90 -5.76 -27.61
CA PRO A 159 -8.04 -6.50 -28.50
C PRO A 159 -7.88 -5.79 -29.84
N TRP A 160 -6.76 -6.03 -30.51
CA TRP A 160 -6.58 -5.61 -31.89
C TRP A 160 -7.19 -6.67 -32.81
N GLU A 161 -8.22 -6.30 -33.58
CA GLU A 161 -9.06 -7.25 -34.30
C GLU A 161 -9.20 -6.91 -35.79
N ASP A 162 -9.04 -7.94 -36.63
CA ASP A 162 -9.46 -7.90 -38.04
C ASP A 162 -10.81 -8.62 -38.18
N LEU A 163 -11.89 -7.85 -37.99
CA LEU A 163 -13.26 -8.37 -38.06
C LEU A 163 -13.63 -8.93 -39.44
N ALA A 164 -13.01 -8.43 -40.52
CA ALA A 164 -13.25 -8.91 -41.87
C ALA A 164 -12.67 -10.32 -42.07
N SER A 165 -11.44 -10.54 -41.58
CA SER A 165 -10.82 -11.87 -41.55
C SER A 165 -11.59 -12.83 -40.64
N GLN A 166 -11.99 -12.39 -39.44
CA GLN A 166 -12.77 -13.21 -38.50
C GLN A 166 -14.08 -13.73 -39.12
N ALA A 167 -14.78 -12.90 -39.92
CA ALA A 167 -16.00 -13.31 -40.60
C ALA A 167 -15.78 -14.41 -41.66
N GLN A 168 -14.58 -14.50 -42.24
CA GLN A 168 -14.26 -15.46 -43.29
C GLN A 168 -13.68 -16.78 -42.73
N VAL A 169 -12.75 -16.68 -41.77
CA VAL A 169 -11.97 -17.84 -41.29
C VAL A 169 -12.24 -18.25 -39.83
N GLY A 170 -13.05 -17.48 -39.11
CA GLY A 170 -13.29 -17.63 -37.67
C GLY A 170 -12.23 -16.94 -36.81
N VAL A 171 -12.37 -16.98 -35.49
CA VAL A 171 -11.47 -16.29 -34.56
C VAL A 171 -10.19 -17.09 -34.35
N LEU A 172 -9.05 -16.48 -34.67
CA LEU A 172 -7.69 -16.98 -34.45
C LEU A 172 -6.98 -16.01 -33.51
N SER A 173 -6.76 -16.43 -32.26
CA SER A 173 -6.23 -15.57 -31.20
C SER A 173 -4.73 -15.75 -31.01
N ASN A 174 -4.05 -14.63 -30.75
CA ASN A 174 -2.68 -14.58 -30.25
C ASN A 174 -2.61 -13.55 -29.12
N ASP A 175 -1.60 -13.65 -28.27
CA ASP A 175 -1.46 -12.81 -27.08
C ASP A 175 -0.14 -12.03 -27.15
N LEU A 176 -0.19 -10.74 -26.83
CA LEU A 176 0.99 -9.87 -26.69
C LEU A 176 0.95 -9.20 -25.32
N THR A 177 1.95 -9.54 -24.51
CA THR A 177 2.13 -8.99 -23.15
C THR A 177 3.22 -7.93 -23.17
N LEU A 178 2.86 -6.71 -22.75
CA LEU A 178 3.69 -5.52 -22.71
C LEU A 178 3.72 -4.94 -21.27
N GLU A 179 4.17 -5.72 -20.30
CA GLU A 179 4.28 -5.30 -18.89
C GLU A 179 5.26 -4.13 -18.65
N GLN A 180 6.15 -3.89 -19.60
CA GLN A 180 7.08 -2.77 -19.58
C GLN A 180 6.47 -1.44 -20.07
N VAL A 181 5.25 -1.47 -20.61
CA VAL A 181 4.57 -0.30 -21.19
C VAL A 181 3.55 0.25 -20.19
N PRO A 182 3.69 1.51 -19.74
CA PRO A 182 2.83 2.10 -18.70
C PRO A 182 1.52 2.70 -19.23
N SER A 183 1.31 2.74 -20.55
CA SER A 183 0.17 3.40 -21.20
C SER A 183 -0.58 2.44 -22.13
N TRP A 184 -1.91 2.41 -22.01
CA TRP A 184 -2.76 1.51 -22.80
C TRP A 184 -2.84 1.92 -24.27
N THR A 185 -2.82 3.22 -24.56
CA THR A 185 -2.79 3.77 -25.93
C THR A 185 -1.46 3.47 -26.62
N GLN A 186 -0.34 3.54 -25.89
CA GLN A 186 0.95 3.05 -26.38
C GLN A 186 0.91 1.54 -26.68
N ALA A 187 0.30 0.73 -25.79
CA ALA A 187 0.17 -0.71 -26.00
C ALA A 187 -0.68 -1.05 -27.23
N ARG A 188 -1.76 -0.29 -27.51
CA ARG A 188 -2.56 -0.41 -28.75
C ARG A 188 -1.74 -0.11 -30.00
N ARG A 189 -0.95 0.97 -29.99
CA ARG A 189 -0.04 1.34 -31.09
C ARG A 189 0.99 0.23 -31.37
N LEU A 190 1.64 -0.28 -30.32
CA LEU A 190 2.57 -1.41 -30.45
C LEU A 190 1.86 -2.69 -30.92
N GLY A 191 0.62 -2.92 -30.48
CA GLY A 191 -0.21 -4.03 -30.94
C GLY A 191 -0.50 -3.99 -32.45
N LYS A 192 -0.81 -2.80 -32.98
CA LYS A 192 -0.95 -2.58 -34.43
C LYS A 192 0.32 -2.94 -35.19
N ILE A 193 1.46 -2.40 -34.76
CA ILE A 193 2.77 -2.64 -35.40
C ILE A 193 3.13 -4.13 -35.33
N PHE A 194 2.95 -4.76 -34.16
CA PHE A 194 3.22 -6.19 -33.97
C PHE A 194 2.32 -7.06 -34.86
N SER A 195 1.03 -6.72 -34.96
CA SER A 195 0.08 -7.45 -35.79
C SER A 195 0.46 -7.40 -37.28
N ALA A 196 0.86 -6.23 -37.79
CA ALA A 196 1.30 -6.06 -39.17
C ALA A 196 2.59 -6.85 -39.47
N ARG A 197 3.56 -6.84 -38.55
CA ARG A 197 4.84 -7.54 -38.74
C ARG A 197 4.71 -9.05 -38.64
N GLN A 198 3.80 -9.54 -37.78
CA GLN A 198 3.58 -10.98 -37.65
C GLN A 198 2.63 -11.53 -38.70
N ASN A 199 1.76 -10.72 -39.30
CA ASN A 199 0.89 -11.11 -40.42
C ASN A 199 1.18 -10.25 -41.67
N PRO A 200 2.39 -10.33 -42.25
CA PRO A 200 2.72 -9.57 -43.45
C PRO A 200 1.88 -10.05 -44.63
N ARG A 201 1.49 -9.15 -45.53
CA ARG A 201 0.73 -9.48 -46.75
C ARG A 201 1.58 -10.23 -47.77
N HIS A 202 2.86 -9.88 -47.85
CA HIS A 202 3.82 -10.45 -48.78
C HIS A 202 5.06 -10.90 -48.03
N LYS A 203 5.52 -12.12 -48.32
CA LYS A 203 6.83 -12.63 -47.91
C LYS A 203 7.63 -12.98 -49.14
N LEU A 204 8.89 -12.60 -49.13
CA LEU A 204 9.75 -12.73 -50.30
C LEU A 204 11.13 -13.20 -49.85
N THR A 205 11.57 -14.32 -50.40
CA THR A 205 12.96 -14.77 -50.28
C THR A 205 13.67 -14.50 -51.60
N LEU A 206 14.59 -13.55 -51.61
CA LEU A 206 15.33 -13.14 -52.79
C LEU A 206 16.74 -13.70 -52.75
N ARG A 207 17.19 -14.22 -53.89
CA ARG A 207 18.61 -14.38 -54.17
C ARG A 207 19.01 -13.32 -55.19
N THR A 208 19.90 -12.43 -54.80
CA THR A 208 20.38 -11.32 -55.62
C THR A 208 21.83 -11.54 -56.05
N ASN A 209 22.26 -10.79 -57.05
CA ASN A 209 23.68 -10.59 -57.31
C ASN A 209 24.31 -9.69 -56.22
N LEU A 210 25.55 -9.25 -56.42
CA LEU A 210 26.24 -8.37 -55.49
C LEU A 210 25.62 -6.97 -55.35
N GLY A 211 24.70 -6.57 -56.23
CA GLY A 211 23.90 -5.35 -56.05
C GLY A 211 23.03 -5.40 -54.79
N GLY A 212 22.67 -6.60 -54.31
CA GLY A 212 21.99 -6.77 -53.03
C GLY A 212 22.81 -6.29 -51.83
N LEU A 213 24.12 -6.13 -51.94
CA LEU A 213 24.94 -5.54 -50.87
C LEU A 213 24.50 -4.12 -50.49
N LEU A 214 23.79 -3.40 -51.37
CA LEU A 214 23.21 -2.10 -51.05
C LEU A 214 22.18 -2.20 -49.92
N ALA A 215 21.50 -3.34 -49.77
CA ALA A 215 20.54 -3.57 -48.69
C ALA A 215 21.20 -3.95 -47.35
N LEU A 216 22.53 -4.15 -47.31
CA LEU A 216 23.21 -4.55 -46.09
C LEU A 216 23.17 -3.41 -45.07
N GLY A 217 22.55 -3.68 -43.92
CA GLY A 217 22.43 -2.70 -42.85
C GLY A 217 21.24 -1.76 -43.02
N GLU A 218 20.43 -1.90 -44.08
CA GLU A 218 19.15 -1.20 -44.21
C GLU A 218 18.05 -1.89 -43.38
N ARG A 219 17.07 -1.13 -42.89
CA ARG A 219 15.90 -1.70 -42.18
C ARG A 219 14.82 -2.11 -43.17
N CYS A 220 14.62 -1.27 -44.18
CA CYS A 220 13.62 -1.46 -45.22
C CYS A 220 14.24 -1.23 -46.61
N VAL A 221 13.76 -1.96 -47.60
CA VAL A 221 14.17 -1.87 -49.01
C VAL A 221 12.94 -1.82 -49.90
N HIS A 222 13.03 -1.04 -50.97
CA HIS A 222 11.99 -0.95 -51.98
C HIS A 222 12.24 -2.02 -53.05
N ILE A 223 11.25 -2.87 -53.35
CA ILE A 223 11.41 -3.99 -54.29
C ILE A 223 10.51 -3.79 -55.50
N VAL A 224 11.11 -3.85 -56.69
CA VAL A 224 10.38 -3.77 -57.96
C VAL A 224 10.50 -5.10 -58.70
N LEU A 225 9.39 -5.83 -58.78
CA LEU A 225 9.23 -7.10 -59.47
C LEU A 225 8.04 -7.05 -60.44
N PRO A 226 8.27 -6.59 -61.69
CA PRO A 226 7.22 -6.45 -62.70
C PRO A 226 6.51 -7.76 -63.05
N GLU A 227 7.17 -8.91 -62.88
CA GLU A 227 6.59 -10.23 -63.14
C GLU A 227 5.43 -10.58 -62.19
N LEU A 228 5.46 -10.02 -60.97
CA LEU A 228 4.43 -10.21 -59.95
C LEU A 228 3.54 -8.97 -59.78
N ASP A 229 3.72 -7.93 -60.61
CA ASP A 229 3.10 -6.61 -60.43
C ASP A 229 3.34 -6.05 -59.02
N LEU A 230 4.56 -6.28 -58.50
CA LEU A 230 4.95 -5.93 -57.15
C LEU A 230 5.91 -4.74 -57.18
N ASP A 231 5.50 -3.65 -56.56
CA ASP A 231 6.23 -2.39 -56.42
C ASP A 231 5.91 -1.83 -55.03
N ASP A 232 6.62 -2.34 -54.01
CA ASP A 232 6.25 -2.15 -52.59
C ASP A 232 7.49 -2.19 -51.68
N ASP A 233 7.29 -1.72 -50.45
CA ASP A 233 8.32 -1.60 -49.42
C ASP A 233 8.35 -2.82 -48.50
N PHE A 234 9.55 -3.35 -48.29
CA PHE A 234 9.78 -4.56 -47.52
C PHE A 234 10.74 -4.31 -46.36
N TYR A 235 10.39 -4.87 -45.20
CA TYR A 235 11.29 -5.01 -44.06
C TYR A 235 12.30 -6.14 -44.30
N VAL A 236 13.57 -5.89 -43.96
CA VAL A 236 14.65 -6.88 -44.08
C VAL A 236 14.70 -7.73 -42.81
N GLU A 237 14.19 -8.96 -42.87
CA GLU A 237 14.22 -9.89 -41.74
C GLU A 237 15.58 -10.55 -41.58
N SER A 238 16.21 -10.91 -42.71
CA SER A 238 17.55 -11.46 -42.70
C SER A 238 18.30 -11.14 -43.98
N PHE A 239 19.61 -10.98 -43.84
CA PHE A 239 20.53 -10.76 -44.94
C PHE A 239 21.71 -11.72 -44.77
N ASN A 240 22.00 -12.53 -45.80
CA ASN A 240 23.11 -13.46 -45.80
C ASN A 240 23.93 -13.29 -47.09
N LEU A 241 25.23 -13.05 -46.94
CA LEU A 241 26.16 -13.08 -48.07
C LEU A 241 26.62 -14.52 -48.28
N SER A 242 26.51 -15.03 -49.51
CA SER A 242 26.94 -16.40 -49.81
C SER A 242 28.46 -16.56 -49.56
N GLY A 243 28.88 -17.73 -49.08
CA GLY A 243 30.28 -17.97 -48.68
C GLY A 243 31.28 -17.90 -49.83
N ASP A 244 30.81 -18.01 -51.08
CA ASP A 244 31.59 -17.78 -52.30
C ASP A 244 31.62 -16.32 -52.75
N LEU A 245 30.98 -15.41 -52.00
CA LEU A 245 30.88 -13.97 -52.27
C LEU A 245 30.31 -13.66 -53.67
N ALA A 246 29.44 -14.52 -54.19
CA ALA A 246 28.86 -14.37 -55.52
C ALA A 246 27.40 -13.85 -55.51
N SER A 247 26.68 -14.04 -54.40
CA SER A 247 25.26 -13.72 -54.28
C SER A 247 24.87 -13.32 -52.86
N CYS A 248 23.75 -12.62 -52.71
CA CYS A 248 23.16 -12.32 -51.40
C CYS A 248 21.78 -12.98 -51.32
N ASP A 249 21.46 -13.55 -50.17
CA ASP A 249 20.15 -14.11 -49.86
C ASP A 249 19.45 -13.20 -48.84
N LEU A 250 18.26 -12.72 -49.19
CA LEU A 250 17.45 -11.81 -48.36
C LEU A 250 16.11 -12.48 -48.05
N VAL A 251 15.67 -12.38 -46.80
CA VAL A 251 14.30 -12.71 -46.40
C VAL A 251 13.60 -11.41 -46.03
N LEU A 252 12.48 -11.17 -46.70
CA LEU A 252 11.77 -9.91 -46.71
C LEU A 252 10.29 -10.12 -46.36
N SER A 253 9.71 -9.18 -45.63
CA SER A 253 8.27 -9.14 -45.34
C SER A 253 7.70 -7.74 -45.57
N SER A 254 6.47 -7.65 -46.08
CA SER A 254 5.83 -6.37 -46.38
C SER A 254 5.66 -5.54 -45.10
N LEU A 255 6.09 -4.28 -45.12
CA LEU A 255 5.90 -3.35 -44.01
C LEU A 255 5.49 -1.97 -44.54
N PRO A 256 4.19 -1.76 -44.77
CA PRO A 256 3.70 -0.54 -45.38
C PRO A 256 3.63 0.62 -44.37
N GLU A 257 3.72 1.87 -44.84
CA GLU A 257 3.74 3.09 -44.01
C GLU A 257 2.56 3.18 -43.04
N GLU A 258 1.39 2.70 -43.46
CA GLU A 258 0.16 2.73 -42.67
C GLU A 258 0.26 1.93 -41.37
N THR A 259 1.27 1.05 -41.25
CA THR A 259 1.59 0.32 -40.02
C THR A 259 1.91 1.27 -38.86
N TYR A 260 2.55 2.41 -39.14
CA TYR A 260 2.96 3.40 -38.13
C TYR A 260 2.09 4.66 -38.15
N ALA A 261 1.26 4.85 -39.18
CA ALA A 261 0.26 5.93 -39.21
C ALA A 261 -0.84 5.66 -38.18
N TRP A 262 -0.97 6.51 -37.16
CA TRP A 262 -1.93 6.31 -36.07
C TRP A 262 -3.13 7.27 -36.18
N SER A 263 -4.34 6.73 -36.09
CA SER A 263 -5.59 7.50 -36.05
C SER A 263 -6.31 7.34 -34.71
N PRO A 264 -6.16 8.30 -33.77
CA PRO A 264 -6.78 8.22 -32.44
C PRO A 264 -8.29 8.01 -32.48
N SER A 265 -8.99 8.66 -33.43
CA SER A 265 -10.46 8.59 -33.53
C SER A 265 -11.01 7.21 -33.88
N THR A 266 -10.20 6.31 -34.44
CA THR A 266 -10.65 5.00 -34.94
C THR A 266 -9.88 3.83 -34.34
N GLU A 267 -8.63 4.03 -33.96
CA GLU A 267 -7.72 2.95 -33.57
C GLU A 267 -7.44 2.92 -32.06
N GLU A 268 -7.69 4.01 -31.32
CA GLU A 268 -7.37 4.08 -29.89
C GLU A 268 -8.13 3.02 -29.08
N GLY A 269 -9.42 2.85 -29.38
CA GLY A 269 -10.30 1.94 -28.64
C GLY A 269 -10.88 2.59 -27.40
N THR A 270 -11.32 1.78 -26.44
CA THR A 270 -11.91 2.25 -25.18
C THR A 270 -10.85 2.25 -24.09
N ALA A 271 -10.80 3.33 -23.32
CA ALA A 271 -9.94 3.38 -22.14
C ALA A 271 -10.30 2.26 -21.15
N PRO A 272 -9.32 1.52 -20.61
CA PRO A 272 -9.59 0.52 -19.60
C PRO A 272 -10.20 1.19 -18.38
N VAL A 273 -11.31 0.66 -17.88
CA VAL A 273 -11.85 1.08 -16.60
C VAL A 273 -10.94 0.48 -15.55
N ALA A 274 -10.06 1.31 -14.96
CA ALA A 274 -9.29 0.89 -13.81
C ALA A 274 -10.29 0.31 -12.78
N PRO A 275 -10.06 -0.89 -12.24
CA PRO A 275 -10.85 -1.36 -11.11
C PRO A 275 -10.69 -0.26 -10.07
N GLY A 276 -11.80 0.37 -9.70
CA GLY A 276 -11.76 1.47 -8.74
C GLY A 276 -10.88 1.03 -7.60
N SER A 277 -9.88 1.86 -7.26
CA SER A 277 -9.09 1.68 -6.05
C SER A 277 -10.08 1.21 -4.99
N THR A 278 -9.87 0.02 -4.42
CA THR A 278 -10.61 -0.36 -3.21
C THR A 278 -10.59 0.88 -2.34
N PRO A 279 -11.77 1.39 -1.89
CA PRO A 279 -11.83 2.64 -1.16
C PRO A 279 -10.71 2.62 -0.14
N ASP A 280 -9.88 3.67 -0.14
CA ASP A 280 -8.86 3.91 0.87
C ASP A 280 -9.46 3.45 2.20
N ALA A 281 -8.89 2.41 2.81
CA ALA A 281 -9.62 1.58 3.78
C ALA A 281 -10.40 2.48 4.73
N ASP A 282 -11.75 2.48 4.62
CA ASP A 282 -12.60 3.49 5.24
C ASP A 282 -12.08 3.79 6.65
N VAL A 283 -11.61 5.02 6.88
CA VAL A 283 -11.06 5.43 8.17
C VAL A 283 -12.13 5.09 9.21
N PRO A 284 -11.83 4.23 10.20
CA PRO A 284 -12.84 3.81 11.15
C PRO A 284 -13.46 5.04 11.83
N PRO A 285 -14.80 5.10 11.98
CA PRO A 285 -15.47 6.25 12.57
C PRO A 285 -15.15 6.37 14.05
N LEU A 286 -15.48 7.52 14.62
CA LEU A 286 -15.40 7.73 16.07
C LEU A 286 -16.37 6.79 16.79
N PRO A 287 -15.93 6.01 17.80
CA PRO A 287 -16.84 5.20 18.60
C PRO A 287 -17.87 6.04 19.34
N THR A 288 -19.11 5.54 19.45
CA THR A 288 -20.18 6.13 20.26
C THR A 288 -20.56 5.23 21.44
N GLY A 289 -21.27 5.78 22.43
CA GLY A 289 -21.78 4.99 23.55
C GLY A 289 -20.70 4.43 24.47
N LEU A 290 -19.59 5.15 24.65
CA LEU A 290 -18.53 4.74 25.56
C LEU A 290 -19.07 4.58 26.98
N GLU A 291 -19.04 3.35 27.49
CA GLU A 291 -19.40 3.01 28.86
C GLU A 291 -18.19 2.38 29.54
N ILE A 292 -17.84 2.88 30.72
CA ILE A 292 -16.73 2.37 31.52
C ILE A 292 -17.27 1.69 32.77
N THR A 293 -16.83 0.45 32.98
CA THR A 293 -17.17 -0.36 34.15
C THR A 293 -15.91 -0.89 34.82
N LEU A 294 -15.99 -1.08 36.14
CA LEU A 294 -14.88 -1.64 36.92
C LEU A 294 -15.12 -3.12 37.18
N GLU A 295 -14.26 -3.96 36.63
CA GLU A 295 -14.22 -5.38 36.96
C GLU A 295 -13.37 -5.58 38.22
N ARG A 296 -14.00 -6.06 39.29
CA ARG A 296 -13.34 -6.34 40.58
C ARG A 296 -13.12 -7.83 40.72
N ILE A 297 -11.86 -8.23 40.87
CA ILE A 297 -11.46 -9.63 41.05
C ILE A 297 -10.82 -9.80 42.43
N GLN A 298 -11.10 -10.94 43.07
CA GLN A 298 -10.53 -11.29 44.37
C GLN A 298 -9.61 -12.51 44.23
N PRO A 299 -8.32 -12.34 43.89
CA PRO A 299 -7.40 -13.47 43.73
C PRO A 299 -7.11 -14.20 45.05
N SER A 300 -7.29 -13.55 46.19
CA SER A 300 -7.19 -14.14 47.53
C SER A 300 -8.10 -13.40 48.52
N ALA A 301 -8.53 -14.06 49.59
CA ALA A 301 -9.43 -13.49 50.59
C ALA A 301 -8.92 -12.14 51.14
N GLY A 302 -9.73 -11.09 51.01
CA GLY A 302 -9.41 -9.74 51.48
C GLY A 302 -8.47 -8.92 50.59
N VAL A 303 -8.04 -9.45 49.42
CA VAL A 303 -7.26 -8.70 48.41
C VAL A 303 -8.10 -8.52 47.17
N TRP A 304 -8.46 -7.27 46.87
CA TRP A 304 -9.18 -6.90 45.66
C TRP A 304 -8.21 -6.31 44.64
N GLN A 305 -8.38 -6.69 43.37
CA GLN A 305 -7.76 -6.06 42.23
C GLN A 305 -8.87 -5.54 41.31
N THR A 306 -8.58 -4.46 40.60
CA THR A 306 -9.53 -3.87 39.66
C THR A 306 -8.93 -3.82 38.27
N ARG A 307 -9.79 -4.01 37.28
CA ARG A 307 -9.52 -3.75 35.87
C ARG A 307 -10.61 -2.82 35.35
N ILE A 308 -10.24 -1.98 34.41
CA ILE A 308 -11.16 -1.08 33.72
C ILE A 308 -11.62 -1.80 32.46
N ARG A 309 -12.93 -1.96 32.30
CA ARG A 309 -13.56 -2.44 31.07
C ARG A 309 -14.24 -1.26 30.40
N ALA A 310 -13.93 -1.04 29.13
CA ALA A 310 -14.61 -0.07 28.29
C ALA A 310 -15.40 -0.80 27.19
N SER A 311 -16.65 -0.39 26.99
CA SER A 311 -17.54 -0.87 25.93
C SER A 311 -18.02 0.29 25.08
N VAL A 312 -18.27 0.02 23.80
CA VAL A 312 -18.82 1.00 22.85
C VAL A 312 -19.99 0.38 22.08
N ASP A 313 -20.79 1.21 21.42
CA ASP A 313 -21.88 0.74 20.58
C ASP A 313 -21.36 -0.15 19.45
N ALA A 314 -22.10 -1.23 19.16
CA ALA A 314 -21.76 -2.14 18.07
C ALA A 314 -22.02 -1.49 16.70
N VAL A 315 -21.05 -1.59 15.80
CA VAL A 315 -21.22 -1.17 14.41
C VAL A 315 -21.42 -2.41 13.53
N ALA A 316 -22.68 -2.69 13.21
CA ALA A 316 -23.07 -3.89 12.48
C ALA A 316 -22.44 -3.94 11.07
N ASP A 317 -22.12 -5.15 10.61
CA ASP A 317 -21.61 -5.43 9.26
C ASP A 317 -20.30 -4.69 8.90
N THR A 318 -19.43 -4.44 9.89
CA THR A 318 -18.13 -3.77 9.69
C THR A 318 -16.94 -4.70 9.94
N PRO A 319 -15.78 -4.47 9.28
CA PRO A 319 -14.54 -5.20 9.54
C PRO A 319 -13.73 -4.62 10.72
N TRP A 320 -14.29 -3.65 11.45
CA TRP A 320 -13.58 -2.90 12.47
C TRP A 320 -13.56 -3.64 13.81
N THR A 321 -12.49 -3.41 14.57
CA THR A 321 -12.37 -3.87 15.94
C THR A 321 -12.20 -2.68 16.88
N THR A 322 -12.49 -2.89 18.17
CA THR A 322 -12.34 -1.85 19.18
C THR A 322 -10.99 -1.98 19.87
N ILE A 323 -10.26 -0.88 19.94
CA ILE A 323 -8.99 -0.78 20.67
C ILE A 323 -9.12 0.27 21.76
N GLY A 324 -8.52 0.00 22.92
CA GLY A 324 -8.52 0.91 24.06
C GLY A 324 -7.11 1.25 24.52
N ARG A 325 -6.98 2.39 25.16
CA ARG A 325 -5.77 2.77 25.88
C ARG A 325 -6.11 3.48 27.17
N LEU A 326 -5.26 3.32 28.17
CA LEU A 326 -5.37 4.00 29.44
C LEU A 326 -4.04 4.59 29.87
N ARG A 327 -4.09 5.58 30.75
CA ARG A 327 -2.93 6.08 31.50
C ARG A 327 -3.38 6.60 32.86
N PRO A 328 -2.52 6.61 33.88
CA PRO A 328 -2.83 7.34 35.10
C PRO A 328 -2.95 8.85 34.84
N GLU A 329 -3.84 9.52 35.56
CA GLU A 329 -4.03 10.97 35.45
C GLU A 329 -2.68 11.71 35.63
N GLY A 330 -2.40 12.64 34.71
CA GLY A 330 -1.16 13.43 34.70
C GLY A 330 0.07 12.74 34.10
N GLU A 331 -0.01 11.48 33.69
CA GLU A 331 1.07 10.81 32.96
C GLU A 331 1.00 11.05 31.44
N SER A 332 2.13 10.94 30.74
CA SER A 332 2.19 11.16 29.29
C SER A 332 2.04 9.88 28.46
N THR A 333 2.25 8.71 29.06
CA THR A 333 2.40 7.45 28.33
C THR A 333 1.11 6.64 28.38
N TRP A 334 0.54 6.37 27.21
CA TRP A 334 -0.62 5.50 27.06
C TRP A 334 -0.21 4.02 27.05
N THR A 335 -0.97 3.20 27.78
CA THR A 335 -0.85 1.74 27.80
C THR A 335 -2.05 1.14 27.07
N ALA A 336 -1.80 0.20 26.16
CA ALA A 336 -2.87 -0.46 25.40
C ALA A 336 -3.69 -1.41 26.29
N MET A 337 -5.00 -1.46 26.02
CA MET A 337 -5.94 -2.41 26.60
C MET A 337 -6.04 -3.66 25.72
N SER A 338 -6.35 -4.80 26.33
CA SER A 338 -6.60 -6.07 25.64
C SER A 338 -8.04 -6.16 25.17
N SER A 339 -8.33 -6.99 24.16
CA SER A 339 -9.72 -7.28 23.78
C SER A 339 -10.43 -8.10 24.87
N ASP A 340 -11.72 -7.81 25.07
CA ASP A 340 -12.59 -8.48 26.06
C ASP A 340 -13.95 -8.88 25.44
N GLY A 341 -13.87 -9.32 24.19
CA GLY A 341 -15.03 -9.65 23.35
C GLY A 341 -15.33 -8.58 22.31
N GLU A 342 -16.47 -8.74 21.65
CA GLU A 342 -16.92 -7.79 20.62
C GLU A 342 -17.20 -6.42 21.23
N TRP A 343 -16.68 -5.37 20.59
CA TRP A 343 -16.86 -3.96 20.98
C TRP A 343 -16.44 -3.62 22.42
N ARG A 344 -15.53 -4.43 22.98
CA ARG A 344 -15.10 -4.33 24.39
C ARG A 344 -13.61 -4.55 24.56
N VAL A 345 -13.03 -3.76 25.44
CA VAL A 345 -11.61 -3.82 25.81
C VAL A 345 -11.45 -3.76 27.33
N ILE A 346 -10.41 -4.40 27.84
CA ILE A 346 -10.11 -4.48 29.27
C ILE A 346 -8.64 -4.15 29.55
N SER A 347 -8.41 -3.40 30.62
CA SER A 347 -7.06 -3.07 31.07
C SER A 347 -6.39 -4.25 31.79
N GLY A 348 -5.08 -4.11 32.00
CA GLY A 348 -4.40 -4.85 33.08
C GLY A 348 -4.91 -4.43 34.47
N VAL A 349 -4.30 -4.97 35.52
CA VAL A 349 -4.63 -4.59 36.90
C VAL A 349 -4.21 -3.13 37.13
N VAL A 350 -5.15 -2.32 37.61
CA VAL A 350 -4.95 -0.90 37.94
C VAL A 350 -4.83 -0.68 39.45
N GLU A 351 -4.19 0.43 39.83
CA GLU A 351 -3.92 0.78 41.22
C GLU A 351 -5.17 1.33 41.91
N ASP A 352 -5.44 0.86 43.14
CA ASP A 352 -6.56 1.34 43.98
C ASP A 352 -6.31 2.77 44.48
N GLY A 353 -7.35 3.60 44.48
CA GLY A 353 -7.30 5.01 44.88
C GLY A 353 -6.66 5.95 43.87
N ARG A 354 -6.41 5.49 42.64
CA ARG A 354 -5.82 6.30 41.56
C ARG A 354 -6.85 6.59 40.47
N THR A 355 -6.78 7.77 39.86
CA THR A 355 -7.57 8.14 38.69
C THR A 355 -6.84 7.74 37.41
N TYR A 356 -7.57 7.15 36.46
CA TYR A 356 -7.09 6.80 35.14
C TYR A 356 -7.89 7.51 34.05
N GLU A 357 -7.18 7.97 33.04
CA GLU A 357 -7.72 8.50 31.80
C GLU A 357 -7.83 7.35 30.79
N VAL A 358 -8.99 7.23 30.13
CA VAL A 358 -9.29 6.14 29.20
C VAL A 358 -9.77 6.71 27.87
N GLN A 359 -9.32 6.10 26.77
CA GLN A 359 -9.79 6.41 25.43
C GLN A 359 -9.96 5.14 24.60
N VAL A 360 -10.91 5.17 23.67
CA VAL A 360 -11.23 4.06 22.78
C VAL A 360 -11.24 4.54 21.33
N ALA A 361 -10.86 3.68 20.39
CA ALA A 361 -10.95 3.92 18.96
C ALA A 361 -11.38 2.64 18.23
N HIS A 362 -11.84 2.79 16.99
CA HIS A 362 -11.98 1.67 16.07
C HIS A 362 -10.71 1.51 15.22
N ALA A 363 -10.37 0.28 14.88
CA ALA A 363 -9.20 -0.07 14.10
C ALA A 363 -9.54 -1.11 13.04
N GLY A 364 -8.72 -1.18 11.98
CA GLY A 364 -8.83 -2.22 10.96
C GLY A 364 -8.49 -3.63 11.47
N PHE A 365 -8.40 -4.59 10.54
CA PHE A 365 -8.27 -6.02 10.82
C PHE A 365 -7.11 -6.41 11.77
N SER A 366 -6.01 -5.65 11.80
CA SER A 366 -4.87 -5.90 12.71
C SER A 366 -4.93 -5.14 14.04
N GLY A 367 -6.07 -4.53 14.38
CA GLY A 367 -6.30 -3.89 15.68
C GLY A 367 -5.30 -2.77 15.99
N GLY A 368 -4.68 -2.82 17.18
CA GLY A 368 -3.76 -1.78 17.66
C GLY A 368 -2.48 -1.65 16.82
N ASP A 369 -2.15 -2.66 16.01
CA ASP A 369 -1.00 -2.65 15.08
C ASP A 369 -1.42 -2.28 13.65
N SER A 370 -2.67 -1.86 13.44
CA SER A 370 -3.13 -1.43 12.12
C SER A 370 -2.60 -0.06 11.74
N GLY A 371 -2.23 0.09 10.46
CA GLY A 371 -1.97 1.41 9.88
C GLY A 371 -3.24 2.25 9.69
N ASN A 372 -4.41 1.71 10.04
CA ASN A 372 -5.72 2.33 9.86
C ASN A 372 -6.49 2.35 11.19
N ILE A 373 -6.12 3.29 12.05
CA ILE A 373 -6.76 3.56 13.34
C ILE A 373 -7.60 4.84 13.20
N GLY A 374 -8.88 4.75 13.57
CA GLY A 374 -9.79 5.88 13.61
C GLY A 374 -9.47 6.88 14.73
N PRO A 375 -10.23 7.98 14.84
CA PRO A 375 -10.05 8.92 15.93
C PRO A 375 -10.38 8.26 17.28
N TYR A 376 -9.61 8.62 18.30
CA TYR A 376 -9.92 8.25 19.69
C TYR A 376 -11.05 9.11 20.23
N THR A 377 -11.88 8.54 21.11
CA THR A 377 -12.86 9.27 21.92
C THR A 377 -12.20 10.37 22.76
N ASP A 378 -13.02 11.29 23.25
CA ASP A 378 -12.60 12.19 24.32
C ASP A 378 -12.10 11.40 25.54
N VAL A 379 -11.27 12.05 26.34
CA VAL A 379 -10.69 11.44 27.55
C VAL A 379 -11.77 11.32 28.61
N GLU A 380 -12.00 10.10 29.07
CA GLU A 380 -12.86 9.82 30.23
C GLU A 380 -12.02 9.48 31.46
N GLU A 381 -12.32 10.12 32.59
CA GLU A 381 -11.61 9.94 33.85
C GLU A 381 -12.36 8.99 34.78
N VAL A 382 -11.65 8.01 35.33
CA VAL A 382 -12.22 6.96 36.18
C VAL A 382 -11.38 6.81 37.44
N GLU A 383 -11.99 7.07 38.60
CA GLU A 383 -11.40 6.80 39.90
C GLU A 383 -11.54 5.31 40.26
N ILE A 384 -10.42 4.69 40.65
CA ILE A 384 -10.40 3.26 40.99
C ILE A 384 -10.70 3.06 42.47
N THR A 385 -11.80 2.36 42.74
CA THR A 385 -12.12 1.82 44.07
C THR A 385 -12.21 0.30 44.02
N ALA A 386 -11.21 -0.38 44.56
CA ALA A 386 -11.07 -1.83 44.47
C ALA A 386 -12.06 -2.59 45.36
N ASP A 387 -12.19 -2.19 46.63
CA ASP A 387 -13.21 -2.70 47.53
C ASP A 387 -14.29 -1.64 47.77
N ASN A 388 -15.43 -1.78 47.10
CA ASN A 388 -16.58 -0.89 47.28
C ASN A 388 -17.47 -1.27 48.47
N THR A 389 -17.12 -2.32 49.21
CA THR A 389 -17.89 -2.78 50.36
C THR A 389 -17.31 -2.14 51.62
N PRO A 390 -18.11 -1.39 52.39
CA PRO A 390 -17.67 -0.88 53.70
C PRO A 390 -17.19 -2.02 54.61
N ALA A 391 -16.27 -1.71 55.52
CA ALA A 391 -15.97 -2.62 56.62
C ALA A 391 -17.19 -2.76 57.55
N GLY A 392 -17.23 -3.82 58.35
CA GLY A 392 -18.30 -4.02 59.32
C GLY A 392 -18.38 -2.87 60.33
N ASP A 393 -19.52 -2.76 61.02
CA ASP A 393 -19.69 -1.75 62.06
C ASP A 393 -18.86 -2.09 63.31
N VAL A 394 -18.46 -1.07 64.05
CA VAL A 394 -17.84 -1.28 65.36
C VAL A 394 -18.85 -1.80 66.36
N THR A 395 -18.38 -2.54 67.37
CA THR A 395 -19.23 -3.05 68.46
C THR A 395 -18.73 -2.52 69.80
N SER A 396 -19.58 -2.60 70.83
CA SER A 396 -19.24 -2.18 72.20
C SER A 396 -18.72 -0.74 72.30
N PHE A 397 -19.22 0.16 71.46
CA PHE A 397 -18.85 1.57 71.50
C PHE A 397 -19.40 2.21 72.78
N THR A 398 -18.52 2.81 73.57
CA THR A 398 -18.87 3.54 74.79
C THR A 398 -18.03 4.81 74.91
N VAL A 399 -18.64 5.83 75.50
CA VAL A 399 -17.98 7.09 75.87
C VAL A 399 -18.14 7.25 77.37
N THR A 400 -17.03 7.42 78.09
CA THR A 400 -17.03 7.62 79.55
C THR A 400 -16.38 8.96 79.88
N PRO A 401 -17.13 9.97 80.33
CA PRO A 401 -16.57 11.27 80.71
C PRO A 401 -15.67 11.14 81.96
N GLY A 402 -14.60 11.93 82.02
CA GLY A 402 -13.66 11.96 83.14
C GLY A 402 -12.83 13.25 83.17
N GLY A 403 -13.02 14.06 84.22
CA GLY A 403 -12.38 15.38 84.31
C GLY A 403 -12.82 16.29 83.16
N THR A 404 -11.87 16.93 82.49
CA THR A 404 -12.09 17.81 81.32
C THR A 404 -12.12 17.07 79.97
N GLY A 405 -12.18 15.74 79.99
CA GLY A 405 -12.16 14.89 78.80
C GLY A 405 -13.13 13.69 78.87
N ALA A 406 -13.04 12.82 77.87
CA ALA A 406 -13.79 11.57 77.75
C ALA A 406 -12.87 10.44 77.26
N THR A 407 -13.05 9.26 77.84
CA THR A 407 -12.43 8.02 77.35
C THR A 407 -13.42 7.30 76.44
N ILE A 408 -13.00 7.04 75.21
CA ILE A 408 -13.81 6.41 74.17
C ILE A 408 -13.27 5.00 73.93
N THR A 409 -14.13 4.00 74.00
CA THR A 409 -13.75 2.59 73.77
C THR A 409 -14.66 1.91 72.77
N TRP A 410 -14.12 0.99 71.97
CA TRP A 410 -14.90 0.14 71.05
C TRP A 410 -14.13 -1.12 70.66
N VAL A 411 -14.79 -2.02 69.94
CA VAL A 411 -14.17 -3.19 69.30
C VAL A 411 -14.33 -3.06 67.79
N ASN A 412 -13.20 -3.13 67.08
CA ASN A 412 -13.17 -3.10 65.61
C ASN A 412 -13.94 -4.31 65.04
N PRO A 413 -14.58 -4.18 63.86
CA PRO A 413 -15.20 -5.32 63.19
C PRO A 413 -14.17 -6.42 62.89
N SER A 414 -14.63 -7.68 62.84
CA SER A 414 -13.80 -8.82 62.40
C SER A 414 -13.74 -8.96 60.87
N SER A 415 -14.37 -8.06 60.12
CA SER A 415 -14.36 -8.05 58.66
C SER A 415 -12.94 -7.92 58.11
N LEU A 416 -12.57 -8.77 57.16
CA LEU A 416 -11.22 -8.80 56.58
C LEU A 416 -10.84 -7.52 55.83
N ASN A 417 -11.82 -6.73 55.39
CA ASN A 417 -11.62 -5.44 54.72
C ASN A 417 -11.47 -4.25 55.70
N TYR A 418 -11.49 -4.49 57.01
CA TYR A 418 -11.26 -3.43 58.01
C TYR A 418 -9.86 -2.84 57.90
N TYR A 419 -9.76 -1.51 57.90
CA TYR A 419 -8.49 -0.78 57.86
C TYR A 419 -8.32 0.19 59.04
N ALA A 420 -9.32 1.03 59.30
CA ALA A 420 -9.28 1.98 60.42
C ALA A 420 -10.70 2.35 60.91
N THR A 421 -10.78 2.98 62.07
CA THR A 421 -11.99 3.61 62.60
C THR A 421 -11.78 5.12 62.69
N GLU A 422 -12.68 5.90 62.08
CA GLU A 422 -12.76 7.33 62.26
C GLU A 422 -13.69 7.66 63.45
N VAL A 423 -13.29 8.60 64.28
CA VAL A 423 -14.03 9.09 65.45
C VAL A 423 -14.48 10.51 65.16
N GLY A 424 -15.79 10.72 65.23
CA GLY A 424 -16.46 12.00 65.04
C GLY A 424 -16.91 12.60 66.37
N ARG A 425 -16.87 13.92 66.46
CA ARG A 425 -17.36 14.69 67.60
C ARG A 425 -18.03 15.98 67.12
N ALA A 426 -19.09 16.41 67.79
CA ALA A 426 -19.65 17.75 67.69
C ALA A 426 -20.17 18.21 69.04
N LEU A 427 -20.36 19.52 69.22
CA LEU A 427 -21.26 20.01 70.27
C LEU A 427 -22.66 19.50 69.97
N THR A 428 -23.46 19.21 70.99
CA THR A 428 -24.81 18.69 70.76
C THR A 428 -25.64 19.65 69.91
N GLY A 429 -26.11 19.16 68.76
CA GLY A 429 -26.86 19.94 67.76
C GLY A 429 -26.02 20.51 66.60
N ASP A 430 -24.69 20.43 66.66
CA ASP A 430 -23.78 20.83 65.59
C ASP A 430 -23.46 19.68 64.62
N PRO A 431 -23.02 19.97 63.37
CA PRO A 431 -22.58 18.95 62.43
C PRO A 431 -21.32 18.21 62.94
N VAL A 432 -21.29 16.89 62.75
CA VAL A 432 -20.15 16.03 63.14
C VAL A 432 -18.84 16.45 62.45
N ALA A 433 -17.79 16.65 63.25
CA ALA A 433 -16.42 16.77 62.77
C ALA A 433 -15.67 15.46 63.03
N TRP A 434 -15.07 14.86 62.00
CA TRP A 434 -14.24 13.65 62.13
C TRP A 434 -12.86 14.03 62.66
N VAL A 435 -12.70 13.96 63.98
CA VAL A 435 -11.54 14.52 64.70
C VAL A 435 -10.33 13.60 64.72
N ARG A 436 -10.51 12.29 64.52
CA ARG A 436 -9.41 11.32 64.63
C ARG A 436 -9.63 10.08 63.77
N THR A 437 -8.56 9.57 63.17
CA THR A 437 -8.52 8.24 62.54
C THR A 437 -7.62 7.31 63.36
N VAL A 438 -8.12 6.14 63.73
CA VAL A 438 -7.44 5.16 64.58
C VAL A 438 -7.23 3.86 63.80
N TYR A 439 -5.98 3.49 63.60
CA TYR A 439 -5.58 2.25 62.94
C TYR A 439 -5.47 1.11 63.96
N GLY A 440 -5.93 -0.09 63.60
CA GLY A 440 -5.86 -1.26 64.47
C GLY A 440 -6.10 -2.57 63.74
N ALA A 441 -6.00 -3.69 64.46
CA ALA A 441 -6.35 -5.00 63.90
C ALA A 441 -7.87 -5.22 63.90
N ALA A 442 -8.36 -6.00 62.93
CA ALA A 442 -9.74 -6.47 62.90
C ALA A 442 -10.06 -7.29 64.17
N GLY A 443 -11.24 -7.07 64.76
CA GLY A 443 -11.65 -7.68 66.04
C GLY A 443 -10.91 -7.14 67.28
N GLY A 444 -9.96 -6.22 67.13
CA GLY A 444 -9.21 -5.65 68.24
C GLY A 444 -9.99 -4.58 69.00
N GLY A 445 -9.91 -4.60 70.33
CA GLY A 445 -10.39 -3.51 71.18
C GLY A 445 -9.54 -2.24 71.03
N GLN A 446 -10.17 -1.09 71.07
CA GLN A 446 -9.55 0.24 71.00
C GLN A 446 -9.96 1.08 72.20
N ILE A 447 -9.02 1.88 72.69
CA ILE A 447 -9.23 2.84 73.78
C ILE A 447 -8.49 4.11 73.40
N ILE A 448 -9.19 5.24 73.38
CA ILE A 448 -8.59 6.56 73.19
C ILE A 448 -9.10 7.55 74.24
N GLY A 449 -8.28 8.54 74.57
CA GLY A 449 -8.71 9.76 75.25
C GLY A 449 -9.05 10.86 74.24
N ASP A 450 -10.06 11.65 74.57
CA ASP A 450 -10.46 12.85 73.86
C ASP A 450 -10.74 13.98 74.87
N ASP A 451 -10.15 15.17 74.69
CA ASP A 451 -10.21 16.28 75.65
C ASP A 451 -10.89 17.51 75.03
N PRO A 452 -12.22 17.50 74.79
CA PRO A 452 -12.93 18.61 74.16
C PRO A 452 -13.10 19.86 75.05
N GLY A 453 -12.89 19.75 76.36
CA GLY A 453 -13.28 20.77 77.34
C GLY A 453 -14.69 20.54 77.90
N ALA A 454 -15.11 21.41 78.83
CA ALA A 454 -16.42 21.30 79.48
C ALA A 454 -17.56 21.62 78.49
N GLY A 455 -18.57 20.76 78.45
CA GLY A 455 -19.69 20.88 77.51
C GLY A 455 -20.40 19.56 77.27
N THR A 456 -21.53 19.63 76.57
CA THR A 456 -22.27 18.44 76.10
C THR A 456 -21.91 18.20 74.63
N TYR A 457 -21.39 17.02 74.34
CA TYR A 457 -20.91 16.63 73.02
C TYR A 457 -21.60 15.35 72.56
N ASP A 458 -21.72 15.24 71.24
CA ASP A 458 -22.16 14.03 70.55
C ASP A 458 -20.95 13.37 69.89
N TRP A 459 -20.77 12.06 70.12
CA TRP A 459 -19.72 11.26 69.48
C TRP A 459 -20.29 10.26 68.48
N TRP A 460 -19.54 10.07 67.41
CA TRP A 460 -19.80 9.07 66.38
C TRP A 460 -18.55 8.26 66.09
N VAL A 461 -18.74 7.07 65.55
CA VAL A 461 -17.66 6.26 65.00
C VAL A 461 -18.10 5.62 63.70
N ARG A 462 -17.19 5.52 62.74
CA ARG A 462 -17.40 4.75 61.50
C ARG A 462 -16.12 4.04 61.12
N THR A 463 -16.24 2.91 60.44
CA THR A 463 -15.08 2.19 59.93
C THR A 463 -14.78 2.63 58.51
N VAL A 464 -13.53 2.47 58.08
CA VAL A 464 -13.06 2.71 56.72
C VAL A 464 -12.23 1.50 56.27
N ASN A 465 -12.42 1.09 55.01
CA ASN A 465 -11.61 0.04 54.38
C ASN A 465 -10.35 0.63 53.71
N ARG A 466 -9.49 -0.22 53.13
CA ARG A 466 -8.25 0.25 52.47
C ARG A 466 -8.50 1.11 51.23
N SER A 467 -9.63 0.90 50.56
CA SER A 467 -10.09 1.66 49.39
C SER A 467 -10.84 2.96 49.77
N GLY A 468 -10.81 3.36 51.06
CA GLY A 468 -11.41 4.61 51.52
C GLY A 468 -12.93 4.59 51.69
N VAL A 469 -13.58 3.42 51.51
CA VAL A 469 -15.03 3.27 51.66
C VAL A 469 -15.40 3.17 53.13
N ARG A 470 -16.37 4.00 53.54
CA ARG A 470 -16.75 4.21 54.94
C ARG A 470 -18.07 3.53 55.28
N SER A 471 -18.17 2.99 56.49
CA SER A 471 -19.43 2.47 57.02
C SER A 471 -20.39 3.60 57.42
N THR A 472 -21.64 3.25 57.65
CA THR A 472 -22.61 4.17 58.26
C THR A 472 -22.10 4.58 59.65
N PRO A 473 -22.13 5.87 60.01
CA PRO A 473 -21.78 6.31 61.35
C PRO A 473 -22.66 5.67 62.44
N LEU A 474 -22.03 5.09 63.46
CA LEU A 474 -22.67 4.66 64.68
C LEU A 474 -22.64 5.81 65.70
N GLY A 475 -23.82 6.29 66.11
CA GLY A 475 -24.03 7.44 66.99
C GLY A 475 -25.25 8.27 66.56
N PRO A 476 -25.50 9.44 67.18
CA PRO A 476 -24.68 10.04 68.24
C PRO A 476 -24.79 9.31 69.58
N PHE A 477 -23.71 9.34 70.34
CA PHE A 477 -23.71 9.08 71.78
C PHE A 477 -23.45 10.40 72.48
N THR A 478 -24.41 10.88 73.25
CA THR A 478 -24.35 12.18 73.92
C THR A 478 -23.85 12.01 75.35
N GLU A 479 -22.76 12.68 75.70
CA GLU A 479 -22.23 12.72 77.06
C GLU A 479 -21.87 14.15 77.46
N THR A 480 -21.90 14.44 78.76
CA THR A 480 -21.52 15.75 79.31
C THR A 480 -20.19 15.66 80.03
N VAL A 481 -19.22 16.46 79.59
CA VAL A 481 -17.90 16.62 80.22
C VAL A 481 -17.96 17.79 81.21
N ALA A 482 -17.53 17.54 82.44
CA ALA A 482 -17.70 18.45 83.58
C ALA A 482 -16.69 19.61 83.61
#